data_AF-A0A2P6VBY8-F1
#
_entry.id   AF-A0A2P6VBY8-F1
#
_cell.length_a   1.000
_cell.length_b   1.000
_cell.length_c   1.000
_cell.angle_alpha   90.00
_cell.angle_beta   90.00
_cell.angle_gamma   90.00
#
_symmetry.space_group_name_H-M   'P 1'
#
loop_
_entity.id
_entity.type
_entity.pdbx_description
1 polymer ?
#
loop_
_entity_poly.entity_id
_entity_poly.type
_entity_poly.pdbx_seq_one_letter_code
_entity_poly.pdbx_strand_id
1 'polypeptide(L)'
;MEGNQQGWAFSGDQHAAQALHDALDAQQELLEAALARAGEAEQRAAAAEQRAAAAAAAEAAQRRAVAAAEQRAADAEARAVAAEHRAAAAEEHAIKAEAQTATARRQRNEASVRLEGLLQSMAALASQYKEGPSMPLSQQQQQQQQHRQPAHPPPPPYPPAAAPWLLHSPHTPPPVQHDWEQRPAPAGTSREWGGSRTLSRAQPVAAAAGGGGSGSGKAPPVALTLPDGSSVAMPQAAIVVGSGADAGLQLPASPNLAPAHARLEFKSGRLFCTALAADPDALLAPTHCWLDGVELRPGVNYLVAPGAQLAVGTQGTTIACRFEEGGSSAMAEMMMQGLVASASKEVKEKLGGM
;
A
#
# COMPACT_ATOMS: atom_id res chain seq x y z
N MET A 1 40.60 -100.91 -49.20
CA MET A 1 40.29 -100.05 -48.03
C MET A 1 40.54 -98.61 -48.43
N GLU A 2 39.70 -98.09 -49.31
CA GLU A 2 39.73 -96.68 -49.72
C GLU A 2 38.28 -96.26 -49.87
N GLY A 3 37.89 -95.17 -49.21
CA GLY A 3 36.56 -94.60 -49.35
C GLY A 3 35.86 -94.35 -48.02
N ASN A 4 36.34 -93.38 -47.24
CA ASN A 4 35.45 -92.52 -46.44
C ASN A 4 36.15 -91.25 -45.91
N GLN A 5 36.71 -90.40 -46.79
CA GLN A 5 37.32 -89.12 -46.38
C GLN A 5 36.60 -87.87 -46.94
N GLN A 6 35.47 -88.00 -47.64
CA GLN A 6 34.79 -86.86 -48.27
C GLN A 6 33.68 -86.20 -47.42
N GLY A 7 33.36 -86.74 -46.23
CA GLY A 7 32.27 -86.22 -45.38
C GLY A 7 32.62 -85.07 -44.43
N TRP A 8 33.91 -84.77 -44.23
CA TRP A 8 34.35 -83.81 -43.21
C TRP A 8 34.51 -82.38 -43.73
N ALA A 9 34.57 -82.18 -45.05
CA ALA A 9 34.74 -80.85 -45.64
C ALA A 9 33.45 -80.01 -45.66
N PHE A 10 32.27 -80.64 -45.77
CA PHE A 10 30.99 -79.93 -45.95
C PHE A 10 30.40 -79.37 -44.63
N SER A 11 30.77 -79.95 -43.47
CA SER A 11 30.29 -79.49 -42.16
C SER A 11 30.98 -78.20 -41.70
N GLY A 12 32.23 -77.97 -42.11
CA GLY A 12 32.98 -76.75 -41.76
C GLY A 12 32.36 -75.48 -42.35
N ASP A 13 31.90 -75.54 -43.60
CA ASP A 13 31.32 -74.40 -44.30
C ASP A 13 29.96 -73.96 -43.71
N GLN A 14 29.16 -74.90 -43.20
CA GLN A 14 27.89 -74.56 -42.53
C GLN A 14 28.12 -73.86 -41.18
N HIS A 15 29.09 -74.31 -40.40
CA HIS A 15 29.44 -73.65 -39.14
C HIS A 15 30.04 -72.25 -39.37
N ALA A 16 30.81 -72.06 -40.43
CA ALA A 16 31.33 -70.75 -40.82
C ALA A 16 30.20 -69.80 -41.25
N ALA A 17 29.24 -70.28 -42.04
CA ALA A 17 28.07 -69.49 -42.45
C ALA A 17 27.18 -69.10 -41.25
N GLN A 18 26.95 -70.03 -40.32
CA GLN A 18 26.19 -69.75 -39.10
C GLN A 18 26.91 -68.71 -38.22
N ALA A 19 28.22 -68.84 -38.02
CA ALA A 19 29.00 -67.88 -37.24
C ALA A 19 29.00 -66.47 -37.86
N LEU A 20 28.98 -66.36 -39.19
CA LEU A 20 28.84 -65.08 -39.88
C LEU A 20 27.44 -64.47 -39.70
N HIS A 21 26.39 -65.30 -39.72
CA HIS A 21 25.02 -64.84 -39.47
C HIS A 21 24.87 -64.34 -38.02
N ASP A 22 25.32 -65.11 -37.04
CA ASP A 22 25.30 -64.74 -35.63
C ASP A 22 26.12 -63.45 -35.38
N ALA A 23 27.25 -63.27 -36.07
CA ALA A 23 28.06 -62.05 -35.98
C ALA A 23 27.38 -60.83 -36.60
N LEU A 24 26.63 -61.00 -37.70
CA LEU A 24 25.84 -59.93 -38.32
C LEU A 24 24.69 -59.51 -37.40
N ASP A 25 23.99 -60.46 -36.81
CA ASP A 25 22.91 -60.18 -35.86
C ASP A 25 23.44 -59.43 -34.62
N ALA A 26 24.58 -59.87 -34.07
CA ALA A 26 25.24 -59.16 -32.97
C ALA A 26 25.68 -57.74 -33.37
N GLN A 27 26.16 -57.53 -34.60
CA GLN A 27 26.46 -56.18 -35.09
C GLN A 27 25.21 -55.32 -35.25
N GLN A 28 24.10 -55.89 -35.69
CA GLN A 28 22.83 -55.18 -35.80
C GLN A 28 22.31 -54.75 -34.42
N GLU A 29 22.31 -55.64 -33.43
CA GLU A 29 21.92 -55.30 -32.06
C GLU A 29 22.80 -54.20 -31.45
N LEU A 30 24.11 -54.26 -31.69
CA LEU A 30 25.04 -53.21 -31.24
C LEU A 30 24.76 -51.86 -31.92
N LEU A 31 24.41 -51.86 -33.20
CA LEU A 31 24.08 -50.65 -33.95
C LEU A 31 22.74 -50.05 -33.48
N GLU A 32 21.72 -50.86 -33.26
CA GLU A 32 20.43 -50.43 -32.70
C GLU A 32 20.61 -49.87 -31.28
N ALA A 33 21.39 -50.54 -30.43
CA ALA A 33 21.72 -50.06 -29.09
C ALA A 33 22.56 -48.77 -29.09
N ALA A 34 23.42 -48.57 -30.10
CA ALA A 34 24.16 -47.32 -30.27
C ALA A 34 23.24 -46.17 -30.71
N LEU A 35 22.32 -46.41 -31.64
CA LEU A 35 21.33 -45.43 -32.08
C LEU A 35 20.37 -45.04 -30.95
N ALA A 36 19.90 -46.00 -30.15
CA ALA A 36 19.05 -45.71 -28.99
C ALA A 36 19.79 -44.81 -27.96
N ARG A 37 21.04 -45.14 -27.63
CA ARG A 37 21.87 -44.33 -26.73
C ARG A 37 22.15 -42.93 -27.28
N ALA A 38 22.34 -42.80 -28.59
CA ALA A 38 22.51 -41.50 -29.25
C ALA A 38 21.24 -40.65 -29.13
N GLY A 39 20.06 -41.22 -29.39
CA GLY A 39 18.77 -40.53 -29.24
C GLY A 39 18.50 -40.09 -27.80
N GLU A 40 18.80 -40.93 -26.81
CA GLU A 40 18.69 -40.56 -25.40
C GLU A 40 19.67 -39.46 -25.00
N ALA A 41 20.88 -39.44 -25.58
CA ALA A 41 21.85 -38.38 -25.34
C ALA A 41 21.38 -37.04 -25.91
N GLU A 42 20.78 -37.05 -27.11
CA GLU A 42 20.21 -35.86 -27.74
C GLU A 42 19.01 -35.32 -26.94
N GLN A 43 18.11 -36.19 -26.48
CA GLN A 43 16.99 -35.80 -25.61
C GLN A 43 17.47 -35.19 -24.29
N ARG A 44 18.52 -35.76 -23.68
CA ARG A 44 19.13 -35.20 -22.46
C ARG A 44 19.78 -33.85 -22.71
N ALA A 45 20.45 -33.66 -23.84
CA ALA A 45 21.03 -32.38 -24.24
C ALA A 45 19.94 -31.32 -24.44
N ALA A 46 18.87 -31.64 -25.18
CA ALA A 46 17.73 -30.74 -25.38
C ALA A 46 17.04 -30.36 -24.05
N ALA A 47 16.85 -31.34 -23.15
CA ALA A 47 16.28 -31.06 -21.82
C ALA A 47 17.21 -30.17 -20.96
N ALA A 48 18.53 -30.33 -21.07
CA ALA A 48 19.48 -29.47 -20.39
C ALA A 48 19.43 -28.02 -20.93
N GLU A 49 19.33 -27.85 -22.25
CA GLU A 49 19.17 -26.54 -22.88
C GLU A 49 17.87 -25.85 -22.45
N GLN A 50 16.75 -26.58 -22.42
CA GLN A 50 15.47 -26.04 -21.94
C GLN A 50 15.54 -25.62 -20.46
N ARG A 51 16.23 -26.39 -19.60
CA ARG A 51 16.43 -26.01 -18.20
C ARG A 51 17.31 -24.77 -18.06
N ALA A 52 18.36 -24.64 -18.87
CA ALA A 52 19.21 -23.46 -18.89
C ALA A 52 18.43 -22.21 -19.35
N ALA A 53 17.61 -22.34 -20.40
CA ALA A 53 16.74 -21.27 -20.87
C ALA A 53 15.71 -20.85 -19.81
N ALA A 54 15.10 -21.81 -19.11
CA ALA A 54 14.17 -21.53 -18.02
C ALA A 54 14.84 -20.82 -16.84
N ALA A 55 16.05 -21.22 -16.48
CA ALA A 55 16.84 -20.56 -15.43
C ALA A 55 17.17 -19.10 -15.81
N ALA A 56 17.62 -18.86 -17.05
CA ALA A 56 17.88 -17.51 -17.55
C ALA A 56 16.62 -16.63 -17.56
N ALA A 57 15.46 -17.21 -17.94
CA ALA A 57 14.18 -16.50 -17.89
C ALA A 57 13.75 -16.14 -16.46
N ALA A 58 13.96 -17.04 -15.50
CA ALA A 58 13.69 -16.79 -14.08
C ALA A 58 14.59 -15.67 -13.53
N GLU A 59 15.88 -15.68 -13.86
CA GLU A 59 16.81 -14.62 -13.46
C GLU A 59 16.42 -13.26 -14.07
N ALA A 60 16.04 -13.24 -15.35
CA ALA A 60 15.53 -12.03 -16.01
C ALA A 60 14.24 -11.51 -15.36
N ALA A 61 13.33 -12.39 -14.95
CA ALA A 61 12.13 -12.03 -14.22
C ALA A 61 12.45 -11.44 -12.83
N GLN A 62 13.42 -12.02 -12.11
CA GLN A 62 13.88 -11.50 -10.83
C GLN A 62 14.50 -10.11 -10.98
N ARG A 63 15.35 -9.89 -11.99
CA ARG A 63 15.93 -8.56 -12.28
C ARG A 63 14.85 -7.50 -12.58
N ARG A 64 13.82 -7.86 -13.34
CA ARG A 64 12.67 -6.96 -13.60
C ARG A 64 11.88 -6.66 -12.33
N ALA A 65 11.70 -7.64 -11.45
CA ALA A 65 11.00 -7.44 -10.19
C ALA A 65 11.78 -6.50 -9.25
N VAL A 66 13.10 -6.63 -9.19
CA VAL A 66 13.98 -5.72 -8.41
C VAL A 66 13.92 -4.30 -8.98
N ALA A 67 14.10 -4.13 -10.29
CA ALA A 67 14.01 -2.82 -10.92
C ALA A 67 12.63 -2.14 -10.72
N ALA A 68 11.55 -2.92 -10.76
CA ALA A 68 10.22 -2.40 -10.48
C ALA A 68 10.02 -2.01 -9.00
N ALA A 69 10.68 -2.70 -8.06
CA ALA A 69 10.66 -2.34 -6.65
C ALA A 69 11.44 -1.04 -6.39
N GLU A 70 12.62 -0.89 -7.01
CA GLU A 70 13.43 0.33 -6.95
C GLU A 70 12.66 1.54 -7.51
N GLN A 71 11.98 1.38 -8.65
CA GLN A 71 11.15 2.44 -9.21
C GLN A 71 10.02 2.87 -8.27
N ARG A 72 9.32 1.91 -7.63
CA ARG A 72 8.27 2.23 -6.66
C ARG A 72 8.80 2.94 -5.42
N ALA A 73 10.02 2.62 -4.99
CA ALA A 73 10.67 3.31 -3.88
C ALA A 73 10.99 4.77 -4.26
N ALA A 74 11.58 5.00 -5.44
CA ALA A 74 11.83 6.34 -5.96
C ALA A 74 10.53 7.16 -6.10
N ASP A 75 9.45 6.55 -6.62
CA ASP A 75 8.13 7.20 -6.73
C ASP A 75 7.49 7.51 -5.37
N ALA A 76 7.81 6.72 -4.33
CA ALA A 76 7.35 6.99 -2.97
C ALA A 76 8.11 8.16 -2.33
N GLU A 77 9.43 8.22 -2.51
CA GLU A 77 10.27 9.33 -2.08
C GLU A 77 9.87 10.64 -2.75
N ALA A 78 9.65 10.63 -4.08
CA ALA A 78 9.17 11.80 -4.81
C ALA A 78 7.82 12.32 -4.28
N ARG A 79 6.90 11.41 -3.92
CA ARG A 79 5.60 11.78 -3.32
C ARG A 79 5.74 12.33 -1.90
N ALA A 80 6.69 11.84 -1.11
CA ALA A 80 6.97 12.37 0.23
C ALA A 80 7.51 13.81 0.13
N VAL A 81 8.49 14.05 -0.73
CA VAL A 81 9.03 15.40 -0.99
C VAL A 81 7.94 16.36 -1.49
N ALA A 82 7.08 15.90 -2.41
CA ALA A 82 5.95 16.70 -2.87
C ALA A 82 4.90 16.97 -1.78
N ALA A 83 4.76 16.10 -0.78
CA ALA A 83 3.90 16.34 0.37
C ALA A 83 4.51 17.40 1.31
N GLU A 84 5.83 17.34 1.56
CA GLU A 84 6.56 18.34 2.34
C GLU A 84 6.47 19.74 1.72
N HIS A 85 6.66 19.85 0.40
CA HIS A 85 6.51 21.13 -0.30
C HIS A 85 5.08 21.69 -0.19
N ARG A 86 4.05 20.83 -0.25
CA ARG A 86 2.66 21.26 -0.06
C ARG A 86 2.38 21.71 1.38
N ALA A 87 2.95 21.04 2.36
CA ALA A 87 2.85 21.44 3.77
C ALA A 87 3.51 22.80 4.00
N ALA A 88 4.74 23.01 3.51
CA ALA A 88 5.44 24.29 3.60
C ALA A 88 4.66 25.43 2.91
N ALA A 89 4.09 25.18 1.73
CA ALA A 89 3.25 26.15 1.05
C ALA A 89 1.98 26.49 1.88
N ALA A 90 1.35 25.49 2.51
CA ALA A 90 0.19 25.71 3.36
C ALA A 90 0.53 26.55 4.60
N GLU A 91 1.70 26.33 5.22
CA GLU A 91 2.21 27.16 6.32
C GLU A 91 2.44 28.62 5.88
N GLU A 92 3.04 28.84 4.71
CA GLU A 92 3.24 30.18 4.16
C GLU A 92 1.90 30.90 3.92
N HIS A 93 0.90 30.18 3.39
CA HIS A 93 -0.44 30.72 3.22
C HIS A 93 -1.12 31.06 4.56
N ALA A 94 -0.93 30.24 5.59
CA ALA A 94 -1.45 30.51 6.94
C ALA A 94 -0.81 31.77 7.54
N ILE A 95 0.52 31.92 7.46
CA ILE A 95 1.24 33.10 7.93
C ILE A 95 0.76 34.37 7.21
N LYS A 96 0.57 34.31 5.88
CA LYS A 96 0.03 35.43 5.10
C LYS A 96 -1.39 35.79 5.53
N ALA A 97 -2.25 34.79 5.79
CA ALA A 97 -3.60 35.02 6.28
C ALA A 97 -3.62 35.67 7.67
N GLU A 98 -2.77 35.19 8.59
CA GLU A 98 -2.61 35.80 9.92
C GLU A 98 -2.13 37.26 9.81
N ALA A 99 -1.14 37.54 8.97
CA ALA A 99 -0.65 38.91 8.73
C ALA A 99 -1.74 39.84 8.19
N GLN A 100 -2.59 39.35 7.28
CA GLN A 100 -3.74 40.10 6.76
C GLN A 100 -4.77 40.39 7.87
N THR A 101 -5.10 39.39 8.69
CA THR A 101 -6.05 39.59 9.80
C THR A 101 -5.52 40.54 10.87
N ALA A 102 -4.21 40.50 11.18
CA ALA A 102 -3.56 41.44 12.09
C ALA A 102 -3.60 42.87 11.54
N THR A 103 -3.34 43.05 10.25
CA THR A 103 -3.44 44.35 9.57
C THR A 103 -4.87 44.90 9.61
N ALA A 104 -5.87 44.07 9.33
CA ALA A 104 -7.28 44.45 9.40
C ALA A 104 -7.70 44.84 10.83
N ARG A 105 -7.24 44.11 11.85
CA ARG A 105 -7.47 44.46 13.26
C ARG A 105 -6.87 45.81 13.62
N ARG A 106 -5.63 46.09 13.17
CA ARG A 106 -4.98 47.38 13.38
C ARG A 106 -5.77 48.52 12.74
N GLN A 107 -6.18 48.37 11.49
CA GLN A 107 -6.99 49.38 10.78
C GLN A 107 -8.32 49.65 11.51
N ARG A 108 -8.98 48.60 12.01
CA ARG A 108 -10.22 48.74 12.80
C ARG A 108 -9.97 49.53 14.08
N ASN A 109 -8.91 49.22 14.83
CA ASN A 109 -8.57 49.93 16.06
C ASN A 109 -8.24 51.41 15.78
N GLU A 110 -7.49 51.70 14.72
CA GLU A 110 -7.19 53.08 14.32
C GLU A 110 -8.46 53.85 13.92
N ALA A 111 -9.41 53.20 13.24
CA ALA A 111 -10.70 53.80 12.92
C ALA A 111 -11.53 54.08 14.17
N SER A 112 -11.55 53.17 15.15
CA SER A 112 -12.22 53.37 16.45
C SER A 112 -11.64 54.56 17.21
N VAL A 113 -10.31 54.68 17.30
CA VAL A 113 -9.64 55.81 17.96
C VAL A 113 -9.96 57.14 17.26
N ARG A 114 -9.99 57.17 15.91
CA ARG A 114 -10.39 58.38 15.16
C ARG A 114 -11.84 58.78 15.45
N LEU A 115 -12.76 57.82 15.53
CA LEU A 115 -14.16 58.06 15.87
C LEU A 115 -14.31 58.64 17.28
N GLU A 116 -13.62 58.09 18.27
CA GLU A 116 -13.61 58.63 19.63
C GLU A 116 -13.06 60.05 19.69
N GLY A 117 -11.96 60.33 18.97
CA GLY A 117 -11.40 61.67 18.85
C GLY A 117 -12.39 62.66 18.21
N LEU A 118 -13.11 62.26 17.17
CA LEU A 118 -14.16 63.07 16.56
C LEU A 118 -15.29 63.36 17.55
N LEU A 119 -15.77 62.35 18.28
CA LEU A 119 -16.82 62.51 19.29
C LEU A 119 -16.39 63.47 20.42
N GLN A 120 -15.14 63.38 20.89
CA GLN A 120 -14.59 64.32 21.87
C GLN A 120 -14.52 65.75 21.32
N SER A 121 -14.08 65.92 20.07
CA SER A 121 -14.02 67.24 19.43
C SER A 121 -15.41 67.87 19.26
N MET A 122 -16.42 67.08 18.89
CA MET A 122 -17.81 67.51 18.82
C MET A 122 -18.36 67.90 20.19
N ALA A 123 -18.05 67.13 21.24
CA ALA A 123 -18.45 67.47 22.61
C ALA A 123 -17.80 68.77 23.09
N ALA A 124 -16.52 68.99 22.80
CA ALA A 124 -15.82 70.23 23.14
C ALA A 124 -16.40 71.45 22.41
N LEU A 125 -16.70 71.31 21.11
CA LEU A 125 -17.42 72.32 20.32
C LEU A 125 -18.80 72.62 20.93
N ALA A 126 -19.58 71.59 21.27
CA ALA A 126 -20.89 71.76 21.90
C ALA A 126 -20.80 72.53 23.24
N SER A 127 -19.78 72.26 24.06
CA SER A 127 -19.51 73.00 25.29
C SER A 127 -19.14 74.47 25.03
N GLN A 128 -18.31 74.77 24.03
CA GLN A 128 -18.00 76.16 23.66
C GLN A 128 -19.26 76.93 23.23
N TYR A 129 -20.16 76.31 22.46
CA TYR A 129 -21.41 76.95 22.06
C TYR A 129 -22.38 77.14 23.24
N LYS A 130 -22.27 76.34 24.30
CA LYS A 130 -23.09 76.50 25.51
C LYS A 130 -22.65 77.71 26.35
N GLU A 131 -21.40 78.13 26.23
CA GLU A 131 -20.83 79.32 26.90
C GLU A 131 -20.72 80.55 25.99
N GLY A 132 -21.20 80.46 24.75
CA GLY A 132 -21.16 81.57 23.80
C GLY A 132 -21.88 82.82 24.33
N PRO A 133 -21.37 84.03 24.02
CA PRO A 133 -21.94 85.28 24.51
C PRO A 133 -23.41 85.34 24.13
N SER A 134 -24.27 85.57 25.12
CA SER A 134 -25.70 85.77 24.91
C SER A 134 -25.88 86.85 23.85
N MET A 135 -26.13 86.46 22.60
CA MET A 135 -26.44 87.43 21.56
C MET A 135 -27.72 88.15 22.00
N PRO A 136 -27.71 89.49 22.10
CA PRO A 136 -28.91 90.23 22.43
C PRO A 136 -29.98 89.88 21.38
N LEU A 137 -31.19 89.59 21.86
CA LEU A 137 -32.34 89.12 21.07
C LEU A 137 -32.58 89.94 19.79
N SER A 138 -32.17 91.21 19.79
CA SER A 138 -32.22 92.13 18.65
C SER A 138 -31.36 91.71 17.45
N GLN A 139 -30.19 91.12 17.67
CA GLN A 139 -29.30 90.71 16.59
C GLN A 139 -29.74 89.39 15.94
N GLN A 140 -30.35 88.49 16.74
CA GLN A 140 -30.95 87.24 16.25
C GLN A 140 -32.16 87.50 15.34
N GLN A 141 -32.94 88.54 15.65
CA GLN A 141 -34.10 88.93 14.85
C GLN A 141 -33.70 89.55 13.50
N GLN A 142 -32.54 90.23 13.43
CA GLN A 142 -32.03 90.82 12.19
C GLN A 142 -31.42 89.77 11.25
N GLN A 143 -30.80 88.71 11.78
CA GLN A 143 -30.30 87.59 10.96
C GLN A 143 -31.44 86.73 10.38
N GLN A 144 -32.53 86.52 11.13
CA GLN A 144 -33.72 85.82 10.59
C GLN A 144 -34.40 86.58 9.44
N GLN A 145 -34.26 87.92 9.38
CA GLN A 145 -34.77 88.70 8.26
C GLN A 145 -33.90 88.59 7.00
N GLN A 146 -32.58 88.35 7.15
CA GLN A 146 -31.69 88.18 6.00
C GLN A 146 -31.81 86.80 5.32
N HIS A 147 -32.24 85.77 6.04
CA HIS A 147 -32.48 84.43 5.47
C HIS A 147 -33.87 84.24 4.84
N ARG A 148 -34.72 85.28 4.82
CA ARG A 148 -35.99 85.30 4.07
C ARG A 148 -35.83 85.80 2.62
N GLN A 149 -34.74 85.43 1.93
CA GLN A 149 -34.71 85.55 0.47
C GLN A 149 -35.34 84.30 -0.17
N PRO A 150 -36.26 84.44 -1.14
CA PRO A 150 -36.87 83.32 -1.81
C PRO A 150 -36.01 82.79 -2.96
N ALA A 151 -36.17 81.49 -3.22
CA ALA A 151 -35.92 80.78 -4.48
C ALA A 151 -34.45 80.45 -4.86
N HIS A 152 -33.99 79.28 -4.39
CA HIS A 152 -33.21 78.41 -5.28
C HIS A 152 -34.18 77.53 -6.09
N PRO A 153 -33.99 77.39 -7.42
CA PRO A 153 -34.81 76.52 -8.26
C PRO A 153 -34.59 75.04 -7.90
N PRO A 154 -35.57 74.16 -8.18
CA PRO A 154 -35.44 72.73 -7.94
C PRO A 154 -34.29 72.14 -8.77
N PRO A 155 -33.56 71.13 -8.23
CA PRO A 155 -32.54 70.44 -9.00
C PRO A 155 -33.16 69.73 -10.21
N PRO A 156 -32.44 69.64 -11.35
CA PRO A 156 -32.93 68.91 -12.51
C PRO A 156 -33.10 67.41 -12.18
N PRO A 157 -33.99 66.70 -12.88
CA PRO A 157 -34.20 65.27 -12.69
C PRO A 157 -32.92 64.49 -12.99
N TYR A 158 -32.59 63.56 -12.09
CA TYR A 158 -31.51 62.59 -12.28
C TYR A 158 -31.67 61.86 -13.63
N PRO A 159 -30.58 61.67 -14.41
CA PRO A 159 -30.61 60.74 -15.52
C PRO A 159 -30.80 59.30 -15.00
N PRO A 160 -31.45 58.41 -15.78
CA PRO A 160 -31.61 57.01 -15.40
C PRO A 160 -30.24 56.35 -15.21
N ALA A 161 -30.17 55.48 -14.21
CA ALA A 161 -29.01 54.69 -13.83
C ALA A 161 -28.37 54.00 -15.05
N ALA A 162 -27.31 54.59 -15.60
CA ALA A 162 -26.35 53.87 -16.41
C ALA A 162 -25.48 53.05 -15.45
N ALA A 163 -25.76 51.75 -15.38
CA ALA A 163 -24.96 50.78 -14.64
C ALA A 163 -23.50 50.77 -15.14
N PRO A 164 -22.50 51.12 -14.32
CA PRO A 164 -21.10 50.98 -14.70
C PRO A 164 -20.51 49.79 -13.95
N TRP A 165 -20.83 48.58 -14.41
CA TRP A 165 -20.10 47.35 -14.05
C TRP A 165 -20.40 46.23 -15.06
N LEU A 166 -19.92 46.40 -16.28
CA LEU A 166 -19.48 45.28 -17.12
C LEU A 166 -17.98 45.48 -17.39
N LEU A 167 -17.19 45.39 -16.32
CA LEU A 167 -15.77 45.08 -16.41
C LEU A 167 -15.61 43.65 -15.89
N HIS A 168 -15.43 42.74 -16.85
CA HIS A 168 -14.62 41.52 -16.73
C HIS A 168 -14.84 40.65 -15.48
N SER A 169 -15.78 39.71 -15.59
CA SER A 169 -15.65 38.44 -14.86
C SER A 169 -14.45 37.66 -15.44
N PRO A 170 -13.46 37.28 -14.62
CA PRO A 170 -12.45 36.31 -15.04
C PRO A 170 -13.06 34.91 -15.05
N HIS A 171 -12.81 34.18 -16.14
CA HIS A 171 -12.81 32.72 -16.24
C HIS A 171 -13.87 31.95 -15.42
N THR A 172 -15.06 31.79 -15.99
CA THR A 172 -15.78 30.52 -15.84
C THR A 172 -14.99 29.42 -16.57
N PRO A 173 -14.57 28.33 -15.91
CA PRO A 173 -14.04 27.17 -16.61
C PRO A 173 -15.14 26.58 -17.51
N PRO A 174 -14.81 26.05 -18.70
CA PRO A 174 -15.79 25.42 -19.56
C PRO A 174 -16.46 24.25 -18.83
N PRO A 175 -17.73 23.92 -19.17
CA PRO A 175 -18.35 22.71 -18.66
C PRO A 175 -17.48 21.54 -19.05
N VAL A 176 -17.08 20.75 -18.05
CA VAL A 176 -16.59 19.39 -18.25
C VAL A 176 -17.74 18.63 -18.92
N GLN A 177 -17.72 18.59 -20.25
CA GLN A 177 -18.39 17.54 -20.97
C GLN A 177 -17.70 16.26 -20.54
N HIS A 178 -18.41 15.49 -19.72
CA HIS A 178 -18.06 14.12 -19.42
C HIS A 178 -18.17 13.31 -20.71
N ASP A 179 -17.08 13.33 -21.47
CA ASP A 179 -16.83 12.52 -22.66
C ASP A 179 -16.49 11.08 -22.24
N TRP A 180 -17.47 10.40 -21.62
CA TRP A 180 -17.39 8.95 -21.38
C TRP A 180 -18.02 8.13 -22.51
N GLU A 181 -18.64 8.77 -23.50
CA GLU A 181 -19.22 8.13 -24.68
C GLU A 181 -18.35 8.36 -25.92
N GLN A 182 -17.16 7.75 -25.93
CA GLN A 182 -16.59 7.11 -27.13
C GLN A 182 -15.24 6.44 -26.83
N ARG A 183 -15.29 5.17 -26.43
CA ARG A 183 -14.30 4.19 -26.89
C ARG A 183 -15.00 2.94 -27.40
N PRO A 184 -14.55 2.38 -28.53
CA PRO A 184 -15.23 1.30 -29.22
C PRO A 184 -15.11 -0.02 -28.46
N ALA A 185 -16.20 -0.79 -28.49
CA ALA A 185 -16.23 -2.17 -28.06
C ALA A 185 -15.20 -3.01 -28.84
N PRO A 186 -14.39 -3.85 -28.18
CA PRO A 186 -13.80 -4.98 -28.87
C PRO A 186 -14.92 -5.97 -29.21
N ALA A 187 -15.04 -6.25 -30.50
CA ALA A 187 -15.93 -7.26 -31.05
C ALA A 187 -15.68 -8.63 -30.42
N GLY A 188 -16.79 -9.36 -30.19
CA GLY A 188 -16.82 -10.82 -30.24
C GLY A 188 -16.50 -11.54 -28.95
N THR A 189 -17.51 -12.02 -28.23
CA THR A 189 -18.19 -13.27 -28.61
C THR A 189 -19.42 -13.47 -27.73
N SER A 190 -20.54 -13.48 -28.43
CA SER A 190 -21.85 -13.91 -27.98
C SER A 190 -21.84 -15.43 -27.79
N ARG A 191 -22.31 -15.90 -26.63
CA ARG A 191 -23.07 -17.14 -26.42
C ARG A 191 -23.83 -16.98 -25.10
N GLU A 192 -25.07 -16.54 -25.20
CA GLU A 192 -26.27 -17.39 -25.13
C GLU A 192 -26.70 -17.70 -23.69
N TRP A 193 -27.56 -16.80 -23.19
CA TRP A 193 -28.89 -17.06 -22.63
C TRP A 193 -29.19 -18.44 -22.03
N GLY A 194 -29.63 -18.41 -20.76
CA GLY A 194 -30.84 -19.11 -20.35
C GLY A 194 -30.64 -20.23 -19.33
N GLY A 195 -31.13 -20.04 -18.10
CA GLY A 195 -31.19 -21.13 -17.14
C GLY A 195 -31.51 -20.70 -15.71
N SER A 196 -32.74 -20.25 -15.48
CA SER A 196 -33.29 -20.12 -14.13
C SER A 196 -33.38 -21.47 -13.39
N ARG A 197 -33.24 -21.37 -12.07
CA ARG A 197 -33.95 -22.10 -11.01
C ARG A 197 -33.31 -23.35 -10.36
N THR A 198 -33.48 -23.30 -9.04
CA THR A 198 -33.67 -24.36 -8.03
C THR A 198 -32.46 -25.06 -7.42
N LEU A 199 -32.16 -24.62 -6.19
CA LEU A 199 -32.06 -25.44 -4.97
C LEU A 199 -31.88 -26.95 -5.20
N SER A 200 -30.69 -27.46 -4.88
CA SER A 200 -30.52 -28.67 -4.07
C SER A 200 -29.06 -28.89 -3.68
N ARG A 201 -28.81 -28.86 -2.37
CA ARG A 201 -27.99 -29.82 -1.61
C ARG A 201 -26.63 -30.20 -2.22
N ALA A 202 -25.56 -29.67 -1.61
CA ALA A 202 -24.25 -30.32 -1.63
C ALA A 202 -23.76 -30.53 -0.18
N GLN A 203 -23.66 -31.81 0.19
CA GLN A 203 -22.84 -32.30 1.29
C GLN A 203 -21.35 -32.27 0.86
N PRO A 204 -20.39 -32.54 1.78
CA PRO A 204 -19.13 -31.82 1.89
C PRO A 204 -18.10 -32.26 0.86
N VAL A 205 -17.37 -31.30 0.30
CA VAL A 205 -16.13 -31.57 -0.44
C VAL A 205 -14.97 -31.15 0.45
N ALA A 206 -14.17 -32.15 0.82
CA ALA A 206 -12.84 -31.99 1.34
C ALA A 206 -12.04 -31.04 0.43
N ALA A 207 -11.74 -29.84 0.93
CA ALA A 207 -10.88 -28.89 0.23
C ALA A 207 -9.42 -29.21 0.59
N ALA A 208 -8.87 -30.19 -0.11
CA ALA A 208 -7.43 -30.31 -0.27
C ALA A 208 -6.96 -29.39 -1.40
N ALA A 209 -5.87 -28.67 -1.11
CA ALA A 209 -4.89 -28.15 -2.06
C ALA A 209 -5.36 -27.16 -3.14
N GLY A 210 -5.22 -25.86 -2.83
CA GLY A 210 -5.11 -24.78 -3.81
C GLY A 210 -3.87 -23.95 -3.48
N GLY A 211 -2.83 -24.09 -4.29
CA GLY A 211 -1.46 -23.63 -4.03
C GLY A 211 -1.24 -22.13 -4.23
N GLY A 212 -0.33 -21.60 -3.42
CA GLY A 212 0.46 -20.40 -3.66
C GLY A 212 1.89 -20.70 -3.22
N GLY A 213 2.79 -20.91 -4.18
CA GLY A 213 4.14 -21.40 -3.91
C GLY A 213 5.05 -20.38 -3.22
N SER A 214 5.92 -20.89 -2.34
CA SER A 214 7.39 -20.80 -2.42
C SER A 214 8.02 -20.72 -1.02
N GLY A 215 9.01 -21.57 -0.78
CA GLY A 215 9.97 -21.41 0.31
C GLY A 215 10.11 -22.65 1.17
N SER A 216 11.22 -23.37 0.97
CA SER A 216 11.74 -24.41 1.84
C SER A 216 11.56 -24.09 3.34
N GLY A 217 10.53 -24.67 3.96
CA GLY A 217 10.67 -25.62 5.07
C GLY A 217 11.44 -25.19 6.32
N LYS A 218 11.45 -23.92 6.71
CA LYS A 218 11.83 -23.53 8.07
C LYS A 218 10.69 -22.74 8.71
N ALA A 219 10.15 -23.26 9.80
CA ALA A 219 9.17 -22.54 10.62
C ALA A 219 9.72 -21.15 10.95
N PRO A 220 8.92 -20.07 10.82
CA PRO A 220 9.38 -18.73 11.17
C PRO A 220 9.83 -18.69 12.65
N PRO A 221 10.87 -17.89 12.98
CA PRO A 221 11.41 -17.80 14.34
C PRO A 221 10.52 -16.96 15.27
N VAL A 222 9.20 -17.16 15.19
CA VAL A 222 8.20 -16.44 15.97
C VAL A 222 7.69 -17.36 17.07
N ALA A 223 7.93 -16.97 18.32
CA ALA A 223 7.39 -17.59 19.52
C ALA A 223 6.21 -16.76 20.04
N LEU A 224 5.04 -17.37 20.09
CA LEU A 224 3.82 -16.79 20.64
C LEU A 224 3.66 -17.30 22.07
N THR A 225 3.68 -16.40 23.05
CA THR A 225 3.40 -16.76 24.45
C THR A 225 1.91 -16.58 24.71
N LEU A 226 1.25 -17.68 25.05
CA LEU A 226 -0.17 -17.75 25.33
C LEU A 226 -0.51 -17.19 26.73
N PRO A 227 -1.79 -16.88 27.01
CA PRO A 227 -2.22 -16.37 28.32
C PRO A 227 -1.95 -17.34 29.49
N ASP A 228 -1.83 -18.64 29.20
CA ASP A 228 -1.49 -19.68 30.18
C ASP A 228 0.03 -19.78 30.47
N GLY A 229 0.83 -18.91 29.83
CA GLY A 229 2.29 -18.87 29.95
C GLY A 229 3.01 -19.88 29.05
N SER A 230 2.29 -20.71 28.29
CA SER A 230 2.90 -21.62 27.33
C SER A 230 3.42 -20.88 26.10
N SER A 231 4.46 -21.41 25.46
CA SER A 231 5.06 -20.81 24.27
C SER A 231 4.86 -21.73 23.07
N VAL A 232 4.26 -21.21 22.01
CA VAL A 232 3.99 -21.91 20.76
C VAL A 232 4.79 -21.26 19.64
N ALA A 233 5.61 -22.04 18.94
CA ALA A 233 6.28 -21.56 17.73
C ALA A 233 5.29 -21.50 16.57
N MET A 234 5.33 -20.44 15.76
CA MET A 234 4.53 -20.36 14.54
C MET A 234 4.97 -21.48 13.58
N PRO A 235 4.07 -22.41 13.21
CA PRO A 235 4.43 -23.59 12.41
C PRO A 235 4.66 -23.28 10.93
N GLN A 236 4.12 -22.14 10.46
CA GLN A 236 4.15 -21.72 9.07
C GLN A 236 4.09 -20.19 8.97
N ALA A 237 4.32 -19.65 7.77
CA ALA A 237 4.35 -18.21 7.53
C ALA A 237 3.02 -17.49 7.86
N ALA A 238 1.89 -18.19 7.97
CA ALA A 238 0.64 -17.59 8.42
C ALA A 238 -0.15 -18.51 9.36
N ILE A 239 -0.63 -18.01 10.49
CA ILE A 239 -1.45 -18.75 11.45
C ILE A 239 -2.76 -18.00 11.71
N VAL A 240 -3.86 -18.75 11.80
CA VAL A 240 -5.16 -18.20 12.20
C VAL A 240 -5.37 -18.50 13.68
N VAL A 241 -5.72 -17.46 14.44
CA VAL A 241 -6.03 -17.51 15.86
C VAL A 241 -7.54 -17.44 16.04
N GLY A 242 -8.11 -18.34 16.83
CA GLY A 242 -9.56 -18.38 17.06
C GLY A 242 -9.99 -19.51 17.97
N SER A 243 -11.31 -19.70 18.12
CA SER A 243 -11.89 -20.79 18.91
C SER A 243 -12.17 -22.06 18.10
N GLY A 244 -12.13 -21.98 16.77
CA GLY A 244 -12.48 -23.07 15.86
C GLY A 244 -11.41 -24.16 15.81
N ALA A 245 -11.83 -25.39 15.46
CA ALA A 245 -10.91 -26.51 15.27
C ALA A 245 -9.98 -26.33 14.06
N ASP A 246 -10.37 -25.46 13.12
CA ASP A 246 -9.56 -25.11 11.93
C ASP A 246 -8.56 -23.98 12.21
N ALA A 247 -8.57 -23.40 13.42
CA ALA A 247 -7.60 -22.39 13.81
C ALA A 247 -6.25 -23.05 14.10
N GLY A 248 -5.17 -22.52 13.52
CA GLY A 248 -3.81 -23.01 13.80
C GLY A 248 -3.37 -22.73 15.24
N LEU A 249 -3.92 -21.68 15.87
CA LEU A 249 -3.79 -21.42 17.31
C LEU A 249 -5.18 -21.37 17.93
N GLN A 250 -5.55 -22.47 18.60
CA GLN A 250 -6.86 -22.59 19.23
C GLN A 250 -6.81 -22.02 20.65
N LEU A 251 -7.66 -21.04 20.91
CA LEU A 251 -7.85 -20.45 22.24
C LEU A 251 -9.15 -20.96 22.87
N PRO A 252 -9.26 -20.99 24.22
CA PRO A 252 -10.49 -21.35 24.89
C PRO A 252 -11.63 -20.41 24.44
N ALA A 253 -12.78 -21.00 24.13
CA ALA A 253 -13.95 -20.26 23.67
C ALA A 253 -14.37 -19.19 24.70
N SER A 254 -14.54 -17.96 24.25
CA SER A 254 -14.95 -16.82 25.06
C SER A 254 -16.04 -16.02 24.33
N PRO A 255 -16.87 -15.23 25.03
CA PRO A 255 -18.10 -14.65 24.47
C PRO A 255 -17.94 -13.68 23.29
N ASN A 256 -16.72 -13.34 22.87
CA ASN A 256 -16.43 -12.48 21.72
C ASN A 256 -15.33 -13.07 20.80
N LEU A 257 -14.99 -14.35 20.96
CA LEU A 257 -13.95 -15.02 20.18
C LEU A 257 -14.56 -15.87 19.06
N ALA A 258 -14.44 -15.37 17.83
CA ALA A 258 -14.89 -16.05 16.63
C ALA A 258 -14.07 -17.33 16.32
N PRO A 259 -14.63 -18.29 15.55
CA PRO A 259 -13.90 -19.48 15.13
C PRO A 259 -12.58 -19.18 14.42
N ALA A 260 -12.56 -18.13 13.58
CA ALA A 260 -11.37 -17.52 13.00
C ALA A 260 -11.38 -16.03 13.31
N HIS A 261 -10.56 -15.59 14.26
CA HIS A 261 -10.69 -14.25 14.85
C HIS A 261 -9.61 -13.28 14.37
N ALA A 262 -8.35 -13.73 14.33
CA ALA A 262 -7.23 -12.94 13.81
C ALA A 262 -6.32 -13.83 12.95
N ARG A 263 -5.66 -13.23 11.97
CA ARG A 263 -4.64 -13.89 11.15
C ARG A 263 -3.31 -13.21 11.37
N LEU A 264 -2.33 -14.00 11.78
CA LEU A 264 -0.94 -13.58 11.91
C LEU A 264 -0.16 -14.06 10.68
N GLU A 265 0.54 -13.16 10.00
CA GLU A 265 1.34 -13.47 8.81
C GLU A 265 2.75 -12.91 8.97
N PHE A 266 3.74 -13.79 8.91
CA PHE A 266 5.15 -13.44 8.90
C PHE A 266 5.64 -13.31 7.45
N LYS A 267 5.92 -12.07 7.03
CA LYS A 267 6.32 -11.75 5.66
C LYS A 267 7.50 -10.79 5.68
N SER A 268 8.53 -11.12 4.90
CA SER A 268 9.74 -10.28 4.75
C SER A 268 10.39 -9.90 6.09
N GLY A 269 10.49 -10.86 7.03
CA GLY A 269 11.13 -10.65 8.34
C GLY A 269 10.25 -9.93 9.38
N ARG A 270 9.00 -9.60 9.04
CA ARG A 270 8.07 -8.85 9.89
C ARG A 270 6.78 -9.63 10.13
N LEU A 271 6.21 -9.46 11.31
CA LEU A 271 4.93 -10.05 11.68
C LEU A 271 3.79 -9.06 11.46
N PHE A 272 2.73 -9.49 10.79
CA PHE A 272 1.53 -8.72 10.57
C PHE A 272 0.33 -9.39 11.23
N CYS A 273 -0.60 -8.60 11.75
CA CYS A 273 -1.86 -9.06 12.31
C CYS A 273 -3.04 -8.43 11.57
N THR A 274 -3.99 -9.27 11.18
CA THR A 274 -5.24 -8.87 10.52
C THR A 274 -6.43 -9.36 11.36
N ALA A 275 -7.32 -8.45 11.76
CA ALA A 275 -8.57 -8.86 12.40
C ALA A 275 -9.54 -9.41 11.33
N LEU A 276 -9.98 -10.66 11.52
CA LEU A 276 -10.93 -11.35 10.63
C LEU A 276 -12.37 -11.32 11.18
N ALA A 277 -12.52 -11.20 12.50
CA ALA A 277 -13.81 -11.14 13.16
C ALA A 277 -14.43 -9.74 13.05
N ALA A 278 -15.10 -9.48 11.94
CA ALA A 278 -16.14 -8.46 11.84
C ALA A 278 -17.08 -8.78 10.69
N ASP A 279 -18.29 -8.22 10.75
CA ASP A 279 -19.17 -8.14 9.59
C ASP A 279 -18.44 -7.36 8.46
N PRO A 280 -18.18 -7.98 7.29
CA PRO A 280 -17.44 -7.34 6.20
C PRO A 280 -18.13 -6.07 5.68
N ASP A 281 -19.44 -5.92 5.90
CA ASP A 281 -20.21 -4.75 5.48
C ASP A 281 -20.16 -3.59 6.51
N ALA A 282 -19.65 -3.84 7.71
CA ALA A 282 -19.55 -2.85 8.78
C ALA A 282 -18.08 -2.52 9.11
N LEU A 283 -17.49 -1.60 8.34
CA LEU A 283 -16.10 -1.11 8.52
C LEU A 283 -15.77 -0.57 9.93
N LEU A 284 -16.78 -0.27 10.73
CA LEU A 284 -16.67 0.27 12.09
C LEU A 284 -17.18 -0.70 13.16
N ALA A 285 -17.50 -1.94 12.81
CA ALA A 285 -17.89 -2.95 13.80
C ALA A 285 -16.72 -3.22 14.76
N PRO A 286 -17.01 -3.42 16.06
CA PRO A 286 -16.00 -3.84 17.01
C PRO A 286 -15.44 -5.19 16.59
N THR A 287 -14.12 -5.28 16.49
CA THR A 287 -13.42 -6.50 16.08
C THR A 287 -13.05 -7.38 17.27
N HIS A 288 -13.05 -6.78 18.46
CA HIS A 288 -12.57 -7.42 19.69
C HIS A 288 -11.14 -7.97 19.56
N CYS A 289 -10.33 -7.33 18.72
CA CYS A 289 -8.93 -7.66 18.51
C CYS A 289 -8.10 -6.39 18.78
N TRP A 290 -7.20 -6.45 19.76
CA TRP A 290 -6.39 -5.30 20.18
C TRP A 290 -4.91 -5.61 20.02
N LEU A 291 -4.15 -4.64 19.52
CA LEU A 291 -2.70 -4.65 19.51
C LEU A 291 -2.21 -3.54 20.44
N ASP A 292 -1.47 -3.90 21.49
CA ASP A 292 -0.95 -2.98 22.51
C ASP A 292 -2.04 -2.07 23.10
N GLY A 293 -3.26 -2.62 23.26
CA GLY A 293 -4.43 -1.91 23.79
C GLY A 293 -5.23 -1.11 22.77
N VAL A 294 -4.80 -1.02 21.51
CA VAL A 294 -5.51 -0.34 20.43
C VAL A 294 -6.31 -1.34 19.60
N GLU A 295 -7.61 -1.10 19.45
CA GLU A 295 -8.48 -1.99 18.67
C GLU A 295 -8.17 -1.91 17.17
N LEU A 296 -8.02 -3.07 16.54
CA LEU A 296 -7.67 -3.19 15.13
C LEU A 296 -8.91 -3.02 14.25
N ARG A 297 -8.73 -2.42 13.07
CA ARG A 297 -9.78 -2.38 12.04
C ARG A 297 -9.89 -3.72 11.32
N PRO A 298 -11.11 -4.13 10.94
CA PRO A 298 -11.32 -5.38 10.22
C PRO A 298 -10.67 -5.36 8.84
N GLY A 299 -10.01 -6.45 8.46
CA GLY A 299 -9.37 -6.61 7.15
C GLY A 299 -8.10 -5.77 6.91
N VAL A 300 -7.67 -4.96 7.89
CA VAL A 300 -6.45 -4.14 7.78
C VAL A 300 -5.26 -4.91 8.37
N ASN A 301 -4.12 -4.88 7.67
CA ASN A 301 -2.88 -5.51 8.12
C ASN A 301 -2.07 -4.53 8.99
N TYR A 302 -1.92 -4.85 10.27
CA TYR A 302 -1.12 -4.08 11.22
C TYR A 302 0.23 -4.72 11.44
N LEU A 303 1.28 -3.91 11.50
CA LEU A 303 2.62 -4.39 11.86
C LEU A 303 2.66 -4.68 13.37
N VAL A 304 3.07 -5.89 13.74
CA VAL A 304 3.26 -6.32 15.13
C VAL A 304 4.73 -6.14 15.47
N ALA A 305 5.04 -5.39 16.51
CA ALA A 305 6.42 -5.23 16.97
C ALA A 305 6.88 -6.44 17.81
N PRO A 306 8.19 -6.72 17.89
CA PRO A 306 8.73 -7.68 18.85
C PRO A 306 8.33 -7.32 20.29
N GLY A 307 7.73 -8.27 21.00
CA GLY A 307 7.24 -8.07 22.37
C GLY A 307 5.86 -7.44 22.46
N ALA A 308 5.20 -7.12 21.34
CA ALA A 308 3.85 -6.58 21.33
C ALA A 308 2.83 -7.57 21.91
N GLN A 309 1.75 -7.00 22.46
CA GLN A 309 0.67 -7.71 23.12
C GLN A 309 -0.57 -7.72 22.23
N LEU A 310 -0.95 -8.91 21.76
CA LEU A 310 -2.15 -9.13 20.96
C LEU A 310 -3.27 -9.69 21.86
N ALA A 311 -4.34 -8.95 22.07
CA ALA A 311 -5.52 -9.45 22.79
C ALA A 311 -6.66 -9.78 21.81
N VAL A 312 -7.33 -10.92 22.01
CA VAL A 312 -8.39 -11.41 21.12
C VAL A 312 -9.63 -11.85 21.91
N GLY A 313 -10.81 -11.44 21.44
CA GLY A 313 -12.11 -11.62 22.09
C GLY A 313 -12.29 -10.76 23.35
N THR A 314 -11.34 -10.82 24.29
CA THR A 314 -11.32 -9.96 25.47
C THR A 314 -9.92 -9.42 25.73
N GLN A 315 -9.80 -8.24 26.33
CA GLN A 315 -8.50 -7.66 26.67
C GLN A 315 -7.69 -8.50 27.67
N GLY A 316 -8.33 -9.43 28.40
CA GLY A 316 -7.66 -10.35 29.33
C GLY A 316 -7.01 -11.57 28.65
N THR A 317 -7.36 -11.87 27.40
CA THR A 317 -6.77 -12.98 26.63
C THR A 317 -5.63 -12.46 25.77
N THR A 318 -4.51 -12.14 26.41
CA THR A 318 -3.34 -11.53 25.76
C THR A 318 -2.31 -12.57 25.34
N ILE A 319 -1.88 -12.49 24.08
CA ILE A 319 -0.80 -13.26 23.49
C ILE A 319 0.39 -12.32 23.32
N ALA A 320 1.54 -12.67 23.87
CA ALA A 320 2.77 -11.91 23.63
C ALA A 320 3.52 -12.48 22.42
N CYS A 321 3.79 -11.62 21.44
CA CYS A 321 4.49 -11.99 20.21
C CYS A 321 5.99 -11.75 20.36
N ARG A 322 6.80 -12.80 20.55
CA ARG A 322 8.26 -12.71 20.65
C ARG A 322 8.91 -13.27 19.39
N PHE A 323 9.64 -12.44 18.68
CA PHE A 323 10.41 -12.87 17.51
C PHE A 323 11.59 -11.93 17.35
N GLU A 324 12.69 -12.45 16.80
CA GLU A 324 13.74 -11.58 16.30
C GLU A 324 13.24 -10.98 14.98
N GLU A 325 13.19 -9.64 14.90
CA GLU A 325 12.85 -8.98 13.65
C GLU A 325 13.93 -9.36 12.64
N GLY A 326 13.56 -10.23 11.69
CA GLY A 326 14.44 -10.77 10.65
C GLY A 326 14.71 -9.74 9.56
N GLY A 327 14.91 -8.50 9.96
CA GLY A 327 15.39 -7.40 9.17
C GLY A 327 16.89 -7.17 9.39
N SER A 328 17.71 -8.23 9.52
CA SER A 328 19.11 -8.06 9.13
C SER A 328 19.07 -7.88 7.62
N SER A 329 19.03 -6.62 7.18
CA SER A 329 19.21 -6.34 5.77
C SER A 329 20.53 -7.00 5.39
N ALA A 330 20.55 -7.79 4.32
CA ALA A 330 21.80 -8.32 3.80
C ALA A 330 22.85 -7.19 3.62
N MET A 331 22.38 -5.95 3.47
CA MET A 331 23.15 -4.71 3.53
C MET A 331 23.73 -4.36 4.91
N ALA A 332 23.02 -4.54 6.03
CA ALA A 332 23.52 -4.31 7.39
C ALA A 332 24.54 -5.38 7.79
N GLU A 333 24.32 -6.64 7.40
CA GLU A 333 25.33 -7.69 7.54
C GLU A 333 26.55 -7.43 6.64
N MET A 334 26.36 -7.00 5.38
CA MET A 334 27.47 -6.58 4.52
C MET A 334 28.18 -5.33 5.02
N MET A 335 27.49 -4.36 5.62
CA MET A 335 28.11 -3.18 6.21
C MET A 335 28.90 -3.54 7.46
N MET A 336 28.36 -4.38 8.35
CA MET A 336 29.12 -4.87 9.51
C MET A 336 30.31 -5.73 9.07
N GLN A 337 30.13 -6.64 8.10
CA GLN A 337 31.25 -7.40 7.53
C GLN A 337 32.26 -6.50 6.82
N GLY A 338 31.82 -5.44 6.14
CA GLY A 338 32.68 -4.45 5.49
C GLY A 338 33.46 -3.58 6.49
N LEU A 339 32.84 -3.21 7.62
CA LEU A 339 33.50 -2.50 8.72
C LEU A 339 34.49 -3.42 9.46
N VAL A 340 34.12 -4.68 9.69
CA VAL A 340 35.02 -5.69 10.26
C VAL A 340 36.17 -5.98 9.30
N ALA A 341 35.94 -6.00 7.98
CA ALA A 341 36.97 -6.19 6.97
C ALA A 341 37.91 -4.98 6.85
N SER A 342 37.43 -3.75 7.08
CA SER A 342 38.24 -2.51 7.04
C SER A 342 38.88 -2.12 8.38
N ALA A 343 38.49 -2.78 9.49
CA ALA A 343 39.08 -2.56 10.80
C ALA A 343 40.59 -2.91 10.83
N SER A 344 41.35 -2.12 11.60
CA SER A 344 42.79 -2.31 11.83
C SER A 344 43.07 -3.66 12.52
N LYS A 345 44.28 -4.19 12.33
CA LYS A 345 44.69 -5.51 12.86
C LYS A 345 44.43 -5.69 14.36
N GLU A 346 44.64 -4.64 15.15
CA GLU A 346 44.40 -4.66 16.61
C GLU A 346 42.92 -4.83 16.99
N VAL A 347 41.98 -4.32 16.18
CA VAL A 347 40.54 -4.43 16.43
C VAL A 347 40.03 -5.82 16.01
N LYS A 348 40.59 -6.37 14.93
CA LYS A 348 40.28 -7.74 14.48
C LYS A 348 40.73 -8.81 15.49
N GLU A 349 41.91 -8.66 16.09
CA GLU A 349 42.39 -9.60 17.13
C GLU A 349 41.52 -9.57 18.39
N LYS A 350 40.95 -8.42 18.76
CA LYS A 350 40.03 -8.32 19.91
C LYS A 350 38.62 -8.83 19.63
N LEU A 351 38.16 -8.80 18.38
CA LEU A 351 36.82 -9.27 17.97
C LEU A 351 36.78 -10.73 17.54
N GLY A 352 37.88 -11.28 17.02
CA GLY A 352 37.99 -12.71 16.62
C GLY A 352 38.36 -13.67 17.75
N GLY A 353 38.41 -13.18 19.00
CA GLY A 353 38.71 -13.96 20.20
C GLY A 353 37.49 -14.35 21.04
N MET A 354 36.27 -14.22 20.50
CA MET A 354 35.02 -14.74 21.09
C MET A 354 34.48 -15.91 20.27
#